data_AF-A0A3D1GX58-F1
#
_entry.id   AF-A0A3D1GX58-F1
#
_cell.length_a   1.000
_cell.length_b   1.000
_cell.length_c   1.000
_cell.angle_alpha   90.00
_cell.angle_beta   90.00
_cell.angle_gamma   90.00
#
_symmetry.space_group_name_H-M   'P 1'
#
loop_
_entity.id
_entity.type
_entity.pdbx_description
1 polymer ?
#
loop_
_entity_poly.entity_id
_entity_poly.type
_entity_poly.pdbx_seq_one_letter_code
_entity_poly.pdbx_strand_id
1 'polypeptide(L)'
;MRQIATLNQLQDLQNSTWIYAIAVCVIAIAIAYLVSNMIAWQGGNDKSYIKRRVLWVIIGFVAGLGFWIYNDVVNVHRIVNVGFKHMYSQTNLLCLFVVLLGYFGISLLIMATLFRKAKFGSILGKQRNK
;
A
#
# COMPACT_ATOMS: atom_id res chain seq x y z
N MET A 1 -16.31 -3.64 22.02
CA MET A 1 -15.03 -4.14 21.44
C MET A 1 -14.29 -4.90 22.53
N ARG A 2 -13.73 -6.08 22.23
CA ARG A 2 -13.10 -6.97 23.22
C ARG A 2 -11.70 -6.47 23.60
N GLN A 3 -11.42 -6.36 24.89
CA GLN A 3 -10.08 -6.05 25.41
C GLN A 3 -9.15 -7.26 25.24
N ILE A 4 -7.90 -7.00 24.88
CA ILE A 4 -6.87 -8.03 24.68
C ILE A 4 -6.01 -8.09 25.95
N ALA A 5 -6.13 -9.21 26.67
CA ALA A 5 -5.47 -9.42 27.96
C ALA A 5 -4.53 -10.65 27.97
N THR A 6 -4.67 -11.57 27.01
CA THR A 6 -3.86 -12.81 26.95
C THR A 6 -2.97 -12.86 25.70
N LEU A 7 -1.88 -13.64 25.77
CA LEU A 7 -0.92 -13.78 24.68
C LEU A 7 -1.54 -14.36 23.39
N ASN A 8 -2.43 -15.35 23.52
CA ASN A 8 -3.12 -15.95 22.36
C ASN A 8 -3.98 -14.91 21.62
N GLN A 9 -4.68 -14.04 22.36
CA GLN A 9 -5.48 -12.97 21.75
C GLN A 9 -4.62 -11.93 21.04
N LEU A 10 -3.41 -11.67 21.54
CA LEU A 10 -2.44 -10.79 20.87
C LEU A 10 -1.94 -11.41 19.55
N GLN A 11 -1.61 -12.70 19.58
CA GLN A 11 -1.11 -13.42 18.40
C GLN A 11 -2.20 -13.55 17.32
N ASP A 12 -3.44 -13.82 17.70
CA ASP A 12 -4.59 -13.82 16.78
C ASP A 12 -4.79 -12.45 16.13
N LEU A 13 -4.67 -11.37 16.92
CA LEU A 13 -4.78 -10.02 16.40
C LEU A 13 -3.63 -9.71 15.42
N GLN A 14 -2.39 -10.08 15.76
CA GLN A 14 -1.23 -9.91 14.87
C GLN A 14 -1.43 -10.65 13.55
N ASN A 15 -1.88 -11.90 13.60
CA ASN A 15 -2.13 -12.70 12.40
C ASN A 15 -3.23 -12.08 11.52
N SER A 16 -4.30 -11.59 12.15
CA SER A 16 -5.36 -10.85 11.47
C SER A 16 -4.80 -9.58 10.79
N THR A 17 -3.97 -8.81 11.48
CA THR A 17 -3.32 -7.60 10.93
C THR A 17 -2.44 -7.91 9.72
N TRP A 18 -1.72 -9.03 9.71
CA TRP A 18 -0.94 -9.48 8.55
C TRP A 18 -1.82 -9.78 7.32
N ILE A 19 -2.96 -10.46 7.54
CA ILE A 19 -3.91 -10.76 6.46
C ILE A 19 -4.49 -9.46 5.90
N TYR A 20 -4.88 -8.51 6.76
CA TYR A 20 -5.36 -7.21 6.33
C TYR A 20 -4.29 -6.40 5.60
N ALA A 21 -3.02 -6.48 6.02
CA ALA A 21 -1.91 -5.81 5.35
C ALA A 21 -1.79 -6.28 3.89
N ILE A 22 -1.84 -7.60 3.65
CA ILE A 22 -1.81 -8.17 2.30
C ILE A 22 -3.03 -7.72 1.49
N ALA A 23 -4.23 -7.79 2.08
CA ALA A 23 -5.46 -7.37 1.40
C ALA A 23 -5.41 -5.89 0.99
N VAL A 24 -4.96 -5.00 1.88
CA VAL A 24 -4.81 -3.57 1.58
C VAL A 24 -3.77 -3.33 0.48
N CYS A 25 -2.67 -4.09 0.48
CA CYS A 25 -1.67 -4.02 -0.58
C CYS A 25 -2.29 -4.35 -1.96
N VAL A 26 -3.04 -5.45 -2.07
CA VAL A 26 -3.71 -5.85 -3.33
C VAL A 26 -4.74 -4.81 -3.77
N ILE A 27 -5.56 -4.30 -2.85
CA ILE A 27 -6.58 -3.28 -3.15
C ILE A 27 -5.91 -1.98 -3.60
N ALA A 28 -4.84 -1.54 -2.95
CA ALA A 28 -4.11 -0.34 -3.33
C ALA A 28 -3.53 -0.44 -4.75
N ILE A 29 -2.99 -1.60 -5.12
CA ILE A 29 -2.49 -1.86 -6.49
C ILE A 29 -3.64 -1.79 -7.49
N ALA A 30 -4.80 -2.38 -7.17
CA ALA A 30 -5.97 -2.33 -8.04
C ALA A 30 -6.50 -0.90 -8.24
N ILE A 31 -6.58 -0.10 -7.17
CA ILE A 31 -6.97 1.31 -7.23
C ILE A 31 -5.98 2.10 -8.09
N ALA A 32 -4.67 1.91 -7.87
CA ALA A 32 -3.63 2.57 -8.65
C ALA A 32 -3.73 2.23 -10.15
N TYR A 33 -4.02 0.98 -10.48
CA TYR A 33 -4.27 0.53 -11.85
C TYR A 33 -5.47 1.23 -12.49
N LEU A 34 -6.61 1.29 -11.79
CA LEU A 34 -7.82 1.95 -12.27
C LEU A 34 -7.60 3.46 -12.49
N VAL A 35 -7.02 4.15 -11.50
CA VAL A 35 -6.74 5.59 -11.58
C VAL A 35 -5.83 5.92 -12.77
N SER A 36 -4.81 5.09 -13.01
CA SER A 36 -3.90 5.28 -14.15
C SER A 36 -4.59 5.07 -15.51
N ASN A 37 -5.55 4.15 -15.60
CA ASN A 37 -6.34 3.93 -16.81
C ASN A 37 -7.33 5.08 -17.10
N MET A 38 -7.90 5.70 -16.05
CA MET A 38 -8.82 6.83 -16.16
C MET A 38 -8.15 8.13 -16.64
N ILE A 39 -6.84 8.28 -16.46
CA ILE A 39 -6.12 9.46 -16.94
C ILE A 39 -6.02 9.40 -18.47
N ALA A 40 -6.82 10.23 -19.15
CA ALA A 40 -6.75 10.42 -20.60
C ALA A 40 -5.38 11.02 -21.02
N TRP A 41 -4.90 10.67 -22.21
CA TRP A 41 -3.73 11.32 -22.79
C TRP A 41 -4.11 12.74 -23.19
N GLN A 42 -3.32 13.74 -22.79
CA GLN A 42 -3.58 15.13 -23.18
C GLN A 42 -2.79 15.43 -24.45
N GLY A 43 -3.44 15.40 -25.61
CA GLY A 43 -2.79 15.74 -26.88
C GLY A 43 -2.07 17.11 -26.79
N GLY A 44 -0.80 17.15 -27.20
CA GLY A 44 0.06 18.34 -27.10
C GLY A 44 1.40 18.06 -26.38
N ASN A 45 1.90 19.03 -25.59
CA ASN A 45 3.11 18.89 -24.75
C ASN A 45 2.83 17.99 -23.53
N ASP A 46 2.70 16.69 -23.77
CA ASP A 46 2.02 15.78 -22.85
C ASP A 46 2.90 15.40 -21.63
N LYS A 47 2.66 16.08 -20.50
CA LYS A 47 3.27 15.77 -19.18
C LYS A 47 2.46 14.74 -18.36
N SER A 48 1.46 14.10 -18.97
CA SER A 48 0.54 13.17 -18.27
C SER A 48 1.24 11.97 -17.63
N TYR A 49 2.42 11.57 -18.12
CA TYR A 49 3.24 10.52 -17.50
C TYR A 49 3.77 10.90 -16.11
N ILE A 50 4.13 12.18 -15.89
CA ILE A 50 4.56 12.69 -14.57
C ILE A 50 3.37 12.69 -13.62
N LYS A 51 2.18 13.13 -14.08
CA LYS A 51 0.95 13.13 -13.27
C LYS A 51 0.59 11.72 -12.79
N ARG A 52 0.68 10.71 -13.67
CA ARG A 52 0.46 9.29 -13.31
C ARG A 52 1.49 8.77 -12.29
N ARG A 53 2.76 9.15 -12.43
CA ARG A 53 3.83 8.77 -11.49
C ARG A 53 3.60 9.36 -10.10
N VAL A 54 3.26 10.65 -10.02
CA VAL A 54 3.00 11.34 -8.75
C VAL A 54 1.77 10.75 -8.05
N LEU A 55 0.67 10.51 -8.79
CA LEU A 55 -0.53 9.90 -8.21
C LEU A 55 -0.27 8.48 -7.70
N TRP A 56 0.52 7.68 -8.41
CA TRP A 56 0.89 6.34 -7.96
C TRP A 56 1.69 6.36 -6.64
N VAL A 57 2.63 7.31 -6.50
CA VAL A 57 3.37 7.51 -5.24
C VAL A 57 2.44 7.95 -4.12
N ILE A 58 1.54 8.91 -4.38
CA ILE A 58 0.59 9.41 -3.39
C ILE A 58 -0.32 8.29 -2.89
N ILE A 59 -0.87 7.46 -3.79
CA ILE A 59 -1.73 6.33 -3.42
C ILE A 59 -0.98 5.35 -2.51
N GLY A 60 0.28 5.04 -2.82
CA GLY A 60 1.11 4.16 -2.00
C GLY A 60 1.32 4.68 -0.57
N PHE A 61 1.68 5.97 -0.44
CA PHE A 61 1.85 6.59 0.87
C PHE A 61 0.54 6.71 1.65
N VAL A 62 -0.55 7.13 1.00
CA VAL A 62 -1.86 7.27 1.64
C VAL A 62 -2.39 5.91 2.10
N ALA A 63 -2.23 4.86 1.29
CA ALA A 63 -2.65 3.51 1.68
C ALA A 63 -1.81 2.96 2.84
N GLY A 64 -0.48 3.12 2.79
CA GLY A 64 0.42 2.65 3.85
C GLY A 64 0.23 3.40 5.17
N LEU A 65 0.20 4.73 5.14
CA LEU A 65 -0.02 5.56 6.33
C LEU A 65 -1.44 5.41 6.87
N GLY A 66 -2.46 5.36 6.00
CA GLY A 66 -3.85 5.14 6.40
C GLY A 66 -4.04 3.80 7.10
N PHE A 67 -3.43 2.72 6.60
CA PHE A 67 -3.42 1.42 7.26
C PHE A 67 -2.76 1.47 8.63
N TRP A 68 -1.61 2.12 8.75
CA TRP A 68 -0.88 2.21 10.01
C TRP A 68 -1.64 3.02 11.06
N ILE A 69 -2.19 4.19 10.70
CA ILE A 69 -3.01 5.03 11.58
C ILE A 69 -4.26 4.27 12.02
N TYR A 70 -4.95 3.57 11.11
CA TYR A 70 -6.12 2.77 11.46
C TYR A 70 -5.78 1.70 12.49
N ASN A 71 -4.68 0.97 12.31
CA ASN A 71 -4.25 -0.04 13.26
C ASN A 71 -3.80 0.54 14.60
N ASP A 72 -3.15 1.70 14.59
CA ASP A 72 -2.72 2.37 15.83
C ASP A 72 -3.94 2.87 16.63
N VAL A 73 -4.85 3.60 15.99
CA VAL A 73 -6.04 4.14 16.64
C VAL A 73 -7.01 3.04 17.09
N VAL A 74 -7.25 2.02 16.26
CA VAL A 74 -8.30 1.03 16.55
C VAL A 74 -7.80 -0.12 17.40
N ASN A 75 -6.57 -0.61 17.17
CA ASN A 75 -6.11 -1.85 17.79
C ASN A 75 -5.21 -1.63 19.00
N VAL A 76 -4.36 -0.57 19.04
CA VAL A 76 -3.49 -0.31 20.20
C VAL A 76 -4.30 0.11 21.43
N HIS A 77 -5.41 0.82 21.24
CA HIS A 77 -6.32 1.22 22.33
C HIS A 77 -7.03 0.03 23.00
N ARG A 78 -7.10 -1.13 22.33
CA ARG A 78 -7.76 -2.34 22.86
C ARG A 78 -6.84 -3.19 23.75
N ILE A 79 -5.55 -2.91 23.73
CA ILE A 79 -4.54 -3.65 24.49
C ILE A 79 -4.36 -2.99 25.86
N VAL A 80 -4.58 -3.74 26.93
CA VAL A 80 -4.51 -3.20 28.31
C VAL A 80 -3.07 -3.20 28.82
N ASN A 81 -2.28 -4.21 28.48
CA ASN A 81 -0.90 -4.37 28.94
C ASN A 81 0.09 -3.58 28.07
N VAL A 82 0.93 -2.75 28.70
CA VAL A 82 1.97 -1.94 28.04
C VAL A 82 3.00 -2.79 27.29
N GLY A 83 3.34 -3.98 27.78
CA GLY A 83 4.26 -4.90 27.09
C GLY A 83 3.69 -5.43 25.78
N PHE A 84 2.40 -5.78 25.78
CA PHE A 84 1.70 -6.23 24.57
C PHE A 84 1.48 -5.11 23.56
N LYS A 85 1.32 -3.86 24.03
CA LYS A 85 1.29 -2.68 23.12
C LYS A 85 2.58 -2.55 22.34
N HIS A 86 3.73 -2.73 22.99
CA HIS A 86 5.02 -2.64 22.32
C HIS A 86 5.18 -3.75 21.26
N MET A 87 4.83 -4.99 21.59
CA MET A 87 4.88 -6.11 20.64
C MET A 87 3.94 -5.92 19.43
N TYR A 88 2.74 -5.40 19.66
CA TYR A 88 1.80 -5.08 18.57
C TYR A 88 2.30 -3.91 17.73
N SER A 89 2.83 -2.85 18.34
CA SER A 89 3.36 -1.69 17.63
C SER A 89 4.53 -2.06 16.71
N GLN A 90 5.45 -2.92 17.18
CA GLN A 90 6.51 -3.47 16.34
C GLN A 90 5.96 -4.24 15.13
N THR A 91 4.93 -5.07 15.35
CA THR A 91 4.28 -5.84 14.29
C THR A 91 3.57 -4.92 13.29
N ASN A 92 2.89 -3.88 13.76
CA ASN A 92 2.22 -2.89 12.91
C ASN A 92 3.24 -2.11 12.05
N LEU A 93 4.40 -1.78 12.62
CA LEU A 93 5.48 -1.10 11.92
C LEU A 93 6.09 -2.01 10.83
N LEU A 94 6.33 -3.29 11.14
CA LEU A 94 6.73 -4.28 10.13
C LEU A 94 5.69 -4.46 9.02
N CYS A 95 4.40 -4.51 9.38
CA CYS A 95 3.32 -4.58 8.39
C CYS A 95 3.30 -3.35 7.49
N LEU A 96 3.51 -2.14 8.01
CA LEU A 96 3.64 -0.93 7.19
C LEU A 96 4.80 -1.05 6.18
N PHE A 97 5.96 -1.54 6.61
CA PHE A 97 7.09 -1.73 5.70
C PHE A 97 6.76 -2.75 4.61
N VAL A 98 6.11 -3.86 4.95
CA VAL A 98 5.70 -4.87 3.97
C VAL A 98 4.64 -4.34 3.01
N VAL A 99 3.68 -3.54 3.48
CA VAL A 99 2.68 -2.91 2.61
C VAL A 99 3.33 -1.92 1.65
N LEU A 100 4.24 -1.07 2.13
CA LEU A 100 4.94 -0.10 1.28
C LEU A 100 5.88 -0.82 0.29
N LEU A 101 6.78 -1.68 0.76
CA LEU A 101 7.71 -2.42 -0.10
C LEU A 101 6.98 -3.36 -1.06
N GLY A 102 5.92 -4.02 -0.60
CA GLY A 102 5.06 -4.86 -1.42
C GLY A 102 4.35 -4.05 -2.50
N TYR A 103 3.72 -2.93 -2.13
CA TYR A 103 3.06 -2.05 -3.10
C TYR A 103 4.05 -1.51 -4.13
N PHE A 104 5.17 -0.92 -3.69
CA PHE A 104 6.17 -0.34 -4.58
C PHE A 104 6.84 -1.42 -5.43
N GLY A 105 7.27 -2.53 -4.83
CA GLY A 105 7.96 -3.63 -5.51
C GLY A 105 7.08 -4.35 -6.51
N ILE A 106 5.87 -4.78 -6.11
CA ILE A 106 4.93 -5.49 -6.98
C ILE A 106 4.44 -4.56 -8.10
N SER A 107 4.11 -3.30 -7.78
CA SER A 107 3.70 -2.34 -8.81
C SER A 107 4.82 -2.07 -9.82
N LEU A 108 6.08 -1.94 -9.38
CA LEU A 108 7.23 -1.78 -10.27
C LEU A 108 7.45 -3.02 -11.14
N LEU A 109 7.33 -4.22 -10.58
CA LEU A 109 7.42 -5.48 -11.34
C LEU A 109 6.33 -5.57 -12.40
N ILE A 110 5.08 -5.23 -12.05
CA ILE A 110 3.94 -5.21 -12.99
C ILE A 110 4.18 -4.17 -14.10
N MET A 111 4.67 -2.98 -13.75
CA MET A 111 5.06 -1.94 -14.72
C MET A 111 6.20 -2.40 -15.65
N ALA A 112 7.17 -3.14 -15.11
CA ALA A 112 8.36 -3.58 -15.84
C ALA A 112 8.13 -4.82 -16.73
N THR A 113 7.17 -5.69 -16.39
CA THR A 113 6.98 -6.99 -17.05
C THR A 113 5.69 -7.06 -17.89
N LEU A 114 4.53 -6.74 -17.30
CA LEU A 114 3.22 -6.99 -17.91
C LEU A 114 2.69 -5.81 -18.73
N PHE A 115 3.00 -4.57 -18.36
CA PHE A 115 2.41 -3.37 -18.97
C PHE A 115 3.42 -2.45 -19.68
N ARG A 116 4.54 -2.97 -20.21
CA ARG A 116 5.55 -2.18 -20.95
C ARG A 116 4.98 -1.35 -22.11
N LYS A 117 3.92 -1.82 -22.77
CA LYS A 117 3.23 -1.12 -23.88
C LYS A 117 1.96 -0.38 -23.48
N ALA A 118 1.48 -0.53 -22.24
CA ALA A 118 0.26 0.14 -21.78
C ALA A 118 0.57 1.47 -21.09
N LYS A 119 -0.48 2.28 -20.88
CA LYS A 119 -0.43 3.58 -20.18
C LYS A 119 0.33 3.55 -18.84
N PHE A 120 0.35 2.40 -18.18
CA PHE A 120 1.07 2.11 -16.95
C PHE A 120 2.59 2.01 -17.12
N GLY A 121 3.09 1.46 -18.24
CA GLY A 121 4.52 1.36 -18.54
C GLY A 121 5.16 2.70 -18.92
N SER A 122 4.37 3.65 -19.44
CA SER A 122 4.82 5.03 -19.68
C SER A 122 5.23 5.78 -18.40
N ILE A 123 4.88 5.26 -17.22
CA ILE A 123 5.29 5.80 -15.93
C ILE A 123 6.80 5.65 -15.73
N LEU A 124 7.48 4.66 -16.33
CA LEU A 124 8.92 4.42 -16.15
C LEU A 124 9.80 5.23 -17.12
N GLY A 125 9.28 5.66 -18.27
CA GLY A 125 10.03 6.49 -19.20
C GLY A 125 9.35 6.59 -20.56
N LYS A 126 9.66 7.68 -21.28
CA LYS A 126 9.19 7.94 -22.64
C LYS A 126 9.60 6.74 -23.53
N GLN A 127 8.62 6.02 -24.07
CA GLN A 127 8.88 5.08 -25.15
C GLN A 127 9.48 5.89 -26.31
N ARG A 128 10.79 5.78 -26.51
CA ARG A 128 11.44 6.27 -27.72
C ARG A 128 11.01 5.30 -28.81
N ASN A 129 10.00 5.68 -29.60
CA ASN A 129 9.68 4.99 -30.84
C ASN A 129 10.99 4.85 -31.63
N LYS A 130 11.39 3.61 -31.89
CA LYS A 130 12.21 3.30 -33.06
C LYS A 130 11.28 3.14 -34.23
#